data_AF-A0AAV0DC57-F1
#
_entry.id   AF-A0AAV0DC57-F1
#
_cell.length_a   1.000
_cell.length_b   1.000
_cell.length_c   1.000
_cell.angle_alpha   90.00
_cell.angle_beta   90.00
_cell.angle_gamma   90.00
#
_symmetry.space_group_name_H-M   'P 1'
#
loop_
_entity.id
_entity.type
_entity.pdbx_description
1 polymer ?
#
loop_
_entity_poly.entity_id
_entity_poly.type
_entity_poly.pdbx_seq_one_letter_code
_entity_poly.pdbx_strand_id
1 'polypeptide(L)' 'MLRAVVAAKTPFGIKAKEAMDKGELVSDDLVIGIIDEAMKKPSCQKGFILDGFPRTVVQAEKLDGMLQKQGAKVD' A
#
# COMPACT_ATOMS: atom_id res chain seq x y z
N MET A 1 8.17 -3.60 -0.28
CA MET A 1 7.03 -3.26 -1.16
C MET A 1 7.23 -1.94 -1.90
N LEU A 2 7.22 -0.78 -1.23
CA LEU A 2 7.29 0.55 -1.86
C LEU A 2 8.47 0.71 -2.86
N ARG A 3 9.69 0.40 -2.43
CA ARG A 3 10.88 0.46 -3.31
C ARG A 3 10.80 -0.45 -4.53
N ALA A 4 10.16 -1.61 -4.41
CA ALA A 4 9.98 -2.53 -5.53
C ALA A 4 8.97 -1.99 -6.56
N VAL A 5 7.92 -1.34 -6.08
CA VAL A 5 6.88 -0.71 -6.90
C VAL A 5 7.44 0.50 -7.66
N VAL A 6 8.31 1.27 -7.01
CA VAL A 6 9.12 2.34 -7.62
C VAL A 6 10.06 1.77 -8.69
N ALA A 7 10.80 0.70 -8.39
CA ALA A 7 11.73 0.07 -9.33
C ALA A 7 11.00 -0.51 -10.56
N ALA A 8 9.79 -1.05 -10.36
CA ALA A 8 8.93 -1.56 -11.42
C ALA A 8 8.28 -0.47 -12.29
N LYS A 9 8.46 0.82 -11.96
CA LYS A 9 7.91 1.97 -12.70
C LYS A 9 6.40 1.89 -12.96
N THR A 10 5.66 1.30 -12.02
CA THR A 10 4.20 1.30 -12.06
C THR A 10 3.64 2.73 -11.91
N PRO A 11 2.38 3.00 -12.29
CA PRO A 11 1.78 4.32 -12.11
C PRO A 11 1.87 4.84 -10.66
N PHE A 12 1.64 3.96 -9.67
CA PHE A 12 1.84 4.28 -8.25
C PHE A 12 3.31 4.45 -7.89
N GLY A 13 4.19 3.63 -8.45
CA GLY A 13 5.64 3.70 -8.24
C GLY A 13 6.27 5.00 -8.75
N ILE A 14 5.78 5.54 -9.86
CA ILE A 14 6.24 6.83 -10.40
C ILE A 14 5.86 7.96 -9.43
N LYS A 15 4.59 8.02 -9.00
CA LYS A 15 4.13 9.02 -8.02
C LYS A 15 4.85 8.90 -6.68
N ALA A 16 5.09 7.67 -6.23
CA ALA A 16 5.82 7.41 -5.00
C ALA A 16 7.26 7.89 -5.11
N LYS A 17 7.90 7.64 -6.26
CA LYS A 17 9.25 8.10 -6.55
C LYS A 17 9.32 9.62 -6.55
N GLU A 18 8.36 10.31 -7.17
CA GLU A 18 8.32 11.78 -7.18
C GLU A 18 8.27 12.38 -5.76
N ALA A 19 7.42 11.83 -4.88
CA ALA A 19 7.36 12.26 -3.48
C ALA A 19 8.69 11.97 -2.75
N MET A 20 9.25 10.77 -2.93
CA MET A 20 10.52 10.38 -2.31
C MET A 20 11.70 11.24 -2.77
N ASP A 21 11.78 11.52 -4.07
CA ASP A 21 12.86 12.33 -4.67
C ASP A 21 12.81 13.79 -4.19
N LYS A 22 11.61 14.28 -3.83
CA LYS A 22 11.40 15.60 -3.19
C LYS A 22 11.68 15.63 -1.68
N GLY A 23 11.94 14.46 -1.08
CA GLY A 23 12.04 14.34 0.38
C GLY A 23 10.71 14.46 1.11
N GLU A 24 9.59 14.36 0.39
CA GLU A 24 8.24 14.38 0.95
C GLU A 24 7.85 12.99 1.45
N LEU A 25 6.93 12.96 2.42
CA LEU A 25 6.31 11.71 2.84
C LEU A 25 5.37 11.21 1.75
N VAL A 26 5.42 9.91 1.48
CA VAL A 26 4.45 9.28 0.61
C VAL A 26 3.07 9.33 1.29
N SER A 27 2.06 9.84 0.59
CA SER A 27 0.72 10.01 1.16
C SER A 27 0.06 8.66 1.48
N ASP A 28 -0.76 8.65 2.53
CA ASP A 28 -1.48 7.45 2.97
C ASP A 28 -2.32 6.84 1.84
N ASP A 29 -2.98 7.67 1.03
CA ASP A 29 -3.80 7.20 -0.10
C ASP A 29 -2.96 6.49 -1.17
N LEU A 30 -1.73 6.97 -1.40
CA LEU A 30 -0.83 6.31 -2.32
C LEU A 30 -0.37 4.97 -1.76
N VAL A 31 -0.04 4.90 -0.47
CA VAL A 31 0.36 3.64 0.17
C VAL A 31 -0.78 2.62 0.15
N ILE A 32 -2.01 3.03 0.46
CA ILE A 32 -3.20 2.17 0.39
C ILE A 32 -3.43 1.65 -1.03
N GLY A 33 -3.30 2.51 -2.05
CA GLY A 33 -3.41 2.09 -3.45
C GLY A 33 -2.36 1.04 -3.85
N ILE A 34 -1.13 1.20 -3.36
CA ILE A 34 -0.05 0.23 -3.58
C ILE A 34 -0.37 -1.12 -2.91
N ILE A 35 -0.93 -1.10 -1.70
CA ILE A 35 -1.33 -2.31 -0.97
C ILE A 35 -2.45 -3.04 -1.72
N ASP A 36 -3.51 -2.33 -2.15
CA ASP A 36 -4.63 -2.90 -2.91
C ASP A 36 -4.14 -3.59 -4.20
N GLU A 37 -3.22 -2.95 -4.93
CA GLU A 37 -2.64 -3.52 -6.14
C GLU A 37 -1.74 -4.74 -5.84
N ALA A 38 -1.01 -4.71 -4.72
CA ALA A 38 -0.20 -5.84 -4.28
C ALA A 38 -1.05 -7.04 -3.86
N MET A 39 -2.18 -6.82 -3.18
CA MET A 39 -3.09 -7.87 -2.73
C MET A 39 -3.71 -8.65 -3.89
N LYS A 40 -3.89 -8.02 -5.06
CA LYS A 40 -4.40 -8.66 -6.28
C LYS A 40 -3.42 -9.67 -6.89
N LYS A 41 -2.16 -9.70 -6.44
CA LYS A 41 -1.16 -10.64 -6.95
C LYS A 41 -1.46 -12.07 -6.47
N PRO A 42 -1.23 -13.11 -7.30
CA PRO A 42 -1.43 -14.50 -6.91
C PRO A 42 -0.66 -14.89 -5.62
N SER A 43 0.51 -14.28 -5.40
CA SER A 43 1.34 -14.47 -4.20
C SER A 43 0.64 -14.09 -2.90
N CYS A 44 -0.35 -13.19 -2.94
CA CYS A 44 -1.04 -12.65 -1.76
C CYS A 44 -2.38 -13.35 -1.48
N GLN A 45 -2.80 -14.29 -2.32
CA GLN A 45 -4.09 -14.99 -2.17
C GLN A 45 -4.15 -15.87 -0.91
N LYS A 46 -2.99 -16.36 -0.43
CA LYS A 46 -2.89 -17.15 0.80
C LYS A 46 -2.84 -16.29 2.07
N GLY A 47 -2.85 -14.97 1.91
CA GLY A 47 -2.61 -14.01 2.98
C GLY A 47 -1.35 -13.18 2.74
N PHE A 48 -1.16 -12.20 3.61
CA PHE A 48 -0.03 -11.26 3.58
C PHE A 48 0.23 -10.74 4.99
N ILE A 49 1.42 -10.21 5.21
CA ILE A 49 1.81 -9.54 6.45
C ILE A 49 2.17 -8.11 6.08
N LEU A 50 1.56 -7.15 6.77
CA LEU A 50 1.93 -5.74 6.67
C LEU A 50 2.92 -5.42 7.78
N ASP A 51 4.19 -5.26 7.42
CA ASP A 51 5.24 -4.90 8.36
C ASP A 51 5.43 -3.37 8.38
N GLY A 52 5.26 -2.77 9.56
CA GLY A 52 5.42 -1.34 9.78
C GLY A 52 4.31 -0.47 9.18
N PHE A 53 3.15 -1.03 8.87
CA PHE A 53 1.93 -0.33 8.46
C PHE A 53 0.70 -1.11 8.99
N PRO A 54 -0.35 -0.44 9.49
CA PRO A 54 -0.49 1.01 9.68
C PRO A 54 0.35 1.53 10.86
N ARG A 55 0.72 2.82 10.82
CA ARG A 55 1.42 3.54 11.90
C ARG A 55 0.58 4.62 12.57
N THR A 56 -0.55 4.99 11.96
CA THR A 56 -1.48 6.00 12.47
C THR A 56 -2.91 5.46 12.45
N VAL A 57 -3.80 6.03 13.26
CA VAL A 57 -5.22 5.65 13.28
C VAL A 57 -5.87 5.86 11.91
N VAL A 58 -5.58 6.98 11.26
CA VAL A 58 -6.09 7.30 9.91
C VAL A 58 -5.66 6.24 8.88
N GLN A 59 -4.43 5.73 8.98
CA GLN A 59 -3.97 4.64 8.11
C GLN A 59 -4.72 3.33 8.38
N ALA A 60 -5.02 3.02 9.65
CA ALA A 60 -5.80 1.84 10.02
C ALA A 60 -7.24 1.93 9.47
N GLU A 61 -7.91 3.06 9.64
CA GLU A 61 -9.27 3.27 9.11
C GLU A 61 -9.32 3.13 7.58
N LYS A 62 -8.31 3.68 6.87
CA LYS A 62 -8.21 3.53 5.41
C LYS A 62 -7.90 2.08 5.01
N LEU A 63 -7.05 1.40 5.76
CA LEU A 63 -6.74 0.00 5.53
C LEU A 63 -7.99 -0.87 5.70
N ASP A 64 -8.74 -0.68 6.77
CA ASP A 64 -9.99 -1.41 7.01
C ASP A 64 -11.01 -1.17 5.90
N GLY A 65 -11.18 0.09 5.48
CA GLY A 65 -12.07 0.43 4.37
C GLY A 65 -11.64 -0.21 3.04
N MET A 66 -10.34 -0.38 2.80
CA MET A 66 -9.81 -1.10 1.64
C MET A 66 -10.04 -2.62 1.76
N LEU A 67 -9.75 -3.21 2.93
CA LEU A 67 -9.92 -4.64 3.18
C LEU A 67 -11.38 -5.09 3.10
N GLN A 68 -12.31 -4.31 3.65
CA GLN A 68 -13.74 -4.58 3.56
C GLN A 68 -14.24 -4.66 2.11
N LYS A 69 -13.74 -3.79 1.22
CA LYS A 69 -14.08 -3.84 -0.22
C LYS A 69 -13.59 -5.11 -0.91
N GLN A 70 -12.52 -5.72 -0.39
CA GLN A 70 -11.95 -6.97 -0.87
C GLN A 70 -12.51 -8.20 -0.15
N GLY A 71 -13.43 -8.03 0.80
CA GLY A 71 -13.93 -9.12 1.64
C GLY A 71 -12.88 -9.71 2.59
N ALA A 72 -11.80 -8.96 2.87
CA ALA A 72 -10.74 -9.34 3.79
C ALA A 72 -10.89 -8.59 5.13
N LYS A 73 -10.23 -9.10 6.18
CA LYS A 73 -10.14 -8.47 7.50
C LYS A 73 -8.74 -8.66 8.07
N VAL A 74 -8.32 -7.74 8.94
CA VAL A 74 -7.17 -7.96 9.83
C VAL A 74 -7.69 -8.77 11.03
N ASP A 75 -6.95 -9.80 11.42
CA ASP A 75 -7.24 -10.60 12.62
C ASP A 75 -6.66 -9.96 13.90
#